data_AF-A0A1E3QPX6-F1
#
_entry.id   AF-A0A1E3QPX6-F1
#
_cell.length_a   1.000
_cell.length_b   1.000
_cell.length_c   1.000
_cell.angle_alpha   90.00
_cell.angle_beta   90.00
_cell.angle_gamma   90.00
#
_symmetry.space_group_name_H-M   'P 1'
#
loop_
_entity.id
_entity.type
_entity.pdbx_description
1 polymer ?
#
loop_
_entity_poly.entity_id
_entity_poly.type
_entity_poly.pdbx_seq_one_letter_code
_entity_poly.pdbx_strand_id
1 'polypeptide(L)'
;MKLLTTNFVKCAVKACDSSADSFPLKYEDVQLVQEEQDFNPEFIANMLERLDWAALLKVAADLGNTSLPSHKPDDVDPTLTENEPLLRDLHSLLLETQITEGKMVCGNCQHVYHIKNSIPNFLLPPHLA
;
A
#
# COMPACT_ATOMS: atom_id res chain seq x y z
N MET A 1 -1.97 8.93 -4.38
CA MET A 1 -0.97 7.85 -4.22
C MET A 1 -1.71 6.53 -4.18
N LYS A 2 -1.42 5.61 -5.10
CA LYS A 2 -2.08 4.30 -5.16
C LYS A 2 -1.85 3.50 -3.88
N LEU A 3 -2.85 2.73 -3.45
CA LEU A 3 -2.72 1.86 -2.28
C LEU A 3 -1.57 0.85 -2.47
N LEU A 4 -1.35 0.35 -3.68
CA LEU A 4 -0.21 -0.51 -4.01
C LEU A 4 1.13 0.05 -3.52
N THR A 5 1.35 1.37 -3.65
CA THR A 5 2.59 2.04 -3.24
C THR A 5 2.87 1.88 -1.75
N THR A 6 1.83 1.78 -0.92
CA THR A 6 1.96 1.63 0.54
C THR A 6 2.70 0.36 0.94
N ASN A 7 2.67 -0.67 0.07
CA ASN A 7 3.34 -1.96 0.28
C ASN A 7 4.83 -1.97 -0.09
N PHE A 8 5.36 -0.85 -0.59
CA PHE A 8 6.77 -0.75 -1.02
C PHE A 8 7.50 0.46 -0.46
N VAL A 9 6.81 1.38 0.21
CA VAL A 9 7.42 2.56 0.83
C VAL A 9 7.69 2.32 2.31
N LYS A 10 8.95 2.56 2.72
CA LYS A 10 9.39 2.52 4.12
C LYS A 10 9.84 3.91 4.58
N CYS A 11 10.15 4.03 5.87
CA CYS A 11 10.76 5.25 6.41
C CYS A 11 12.04 5.62 5.66
N ALA A 12 12.17 6.89 5.27
CA ALA A 12 13.34 7.42 4.58
C ALA A 12 14.49 7.83 5.53
N VAL A 13 14.23 7.91 6.85
CA VAL A 13 15.26 8.28 7.83
C VAL A 13 16.30 7.18 7.91
N LYS A 14 17.58 7.48 7.62
CA LYS A 14 18.67 6.51 7.51
C LYS A 14 18.84 5.60 8.73
N ALA A 15 18.63 6.15 9.93
CA ALA A 15 18.69 5.38 11.18
C ALA A 15 17.61 4.28 11.28
N CYS A 16 16.59 4.31 10.42
CA CYS A 16 15.52 3.31 10.36
C CYS A 16 15.83 2.15 9.41
N ASP A 17 16.93 2.17 8.64
CA ASP A 17 17.18 1.19 7.58
C ASP A 17 17.21 -0.26 8.06
N SER A 18 17.70 -0.50 9.28
CA SER A 18 17.76 -1.83 9.91
C SER A 18 16.54 -2.16 10.78
N SER A 19 15.60 -1.24 10.95
CA SER A 19 14.42 -1.45 11.80
C SER A 19 13.29 -2.09 11.00
N ALA A 20 12.77 -3.22 11.49
CA ALA A 20 11.58 -3.85 10.92
C ALA A 20 10.33 -2.94 11.06
N ASP A 21 10.28 -2.09 12.08
CA ASP A 21 9.17 -1.17 12.32
C ASP A 21 9.20 0.07 11.40
N SER A 22 10.17 0.14 10.48
CA SER A 22 10.23 1.17 9.43
C SER A 22 9.28 0.88 8.25
N PHE A 23 8.70 -0.32 8.20
CA PHE A 23 7.76 -0.77 7.18
C PHE A 23 6.68 -1.73 7.75
N PRO A 24 5.41 -1.63 7.31
CA PRO A 24 4.84 -0.50 6.57
C PRO A 24 4.74 0.75 7.45
N LEU A 25 4.60 1.90 6.82
CA LEU A 25 4.19 3.12 7.53
C LEU A 25 2.73 3.02 7.97
N LYS A 26 2.38 3.65 9.08
CA LYS A 26 1.00 3.76 9.57
C LYS A 26 0.29 4.92 8.87
N TYR A 27 -0.93 4.71 8.40
CA TYR A 27 -1.69 5.74 7.68
C TYR A 27 -2.77 6.36 8.58
N GLU A 28 -2.87 7.69 8.57
CA GLU A 28 -3.80 8.44 9.42
C GLU A 28 -4.37 9.65 8.68
N ASP A 29 -5.56 10.12 9.09
CA ASP A 29 -6.24 11.29 8.54
C ASP A 29 -6.38 11.25 7.00
N VAL A 30 -6.63 10.08 6.43
CA VAL A 30 -6.61 9.85 4.98
C VAL A 30 -7.90 10.26 4.29
N GLN A 31 -7.77 10.77 3.07
CA GLN A 31 -8.86 10.95 2.11
C GLN A 31 -8.61 10.04 0.90
N LEU A 32 -9.60 9.21 0.59
CA LEU A 32 -9.51 8.23 -0.49
C LEU A 32 -10.34 8.66 -1.70
N VAL A 33 -9.86 8.29 -2.88
CA VAL A 33 -10.62 8.36 -4.14
C VAL A 33 -10.48 7.02 -4.86
N GLN A 34 -11.52 6.64 -5.59
CA GLN A 34 -11.48 5.55 -6.56
C GLN A 34 -11.35 6.15 -7.95
N GLU A 35 -10.36 5.73 -8.71
CA GLU A 35 -10.13 6.15 -10.09
C GLU A 35 -9.99 4.91 -10.97
N GLU A 36 -10.94 4.71 -11.89
CA GLU A 36 -10.98 3.55 -12.79
C GLU A 36 -9.71 3.46 -13.65
N GLN A 37 -9.18 2.24 -13.79
CA GLN A 37 -7.99 1.97 -14.60
C GLN A 37 -8.17 0.73 -15.48
N ASP A 38 -7.37 0.63 -16.54
CA ASP A 38 -7.38 -0.54 -17.40
C ASP A 38 -7.02 -1.80 -16.61
N PHE A 39 -7.95 -2.74 -16.58
CA PHE A 39 -7.76 -4.01 -15.90
C PHE A 39 -6.69 -4.86 -16.61
N ASN A 40 -5.59 -5.13 -15.92
CA ASN A 40 -4.53 -6.03 -16.38
C ASN A 40 -4.35 -7.19 -15.37
N PRO A 41 -4.96 -8.36 -15.63
CA PRO A 41 -4.92 -9.50 -14.71
C PRO A 41 -3.51 -10.06 -14.53
N GLU A 42 -2.69 -10.08 -15.59
CA GLU A 42 -1.32 -10.58 -15.56
C GLU A 42 -0.43 -9.70 -14.66
N PHE A 43 -0.61 -8.39 -14.70
CA PHE A 43 0.06 -7.48 -13.77
C PHE A 43 -0.34 -7.76 -12.31
N ILE A 44 -1.63 -7.96 -12.03
CA ILE A 44 -2.12 -8.19 -10.67
C ILE A 44 -1.60 -9.53 -10.12
N ALA A 45 -1.64 -10.60 -10.91
CA ALA A 45 -1.09 -11.91 -10.51
C ALA A 45 0.43 -11.83 -10.22
N ASN A 46 1.21 -11.21 -11.11
CA ASN A 46 2.64 -11.02 -10.89
C ASN A 46 2.95 -10.11 -9.70
N MET A 47 2.13 -9.08 -9.47
CA MET A 47 2.29 -8.19 -8.33
C MET A 47 1.98 -8.91 -7.03
N LEU A 48 0.94 -9.76 -7.02
CA LEU A 48 0.53 -10.53 -5.86
C LEU A 48 1.72 -11.27 -5.27
N GLU A 49 2.55 -11.94 -6.07
CA GLU A 49 3.77 -12.63 -5.61
C GLU A 49 4.71 -11.75 -4.78
N ARG A 50 4.81 -10.46 -5.10
CA ARG A 50 5.72 -9.50 -4.48
C ARG A 50 5.14 -8.78 -3.27
N LEU A 51 3.82 -8.85 -3.06
CA LEU A 51 3.17 -8.18 -1.95
C LEU A 51 3.53 -8.83 -0.62
N ASP A 52 3.88 -7.98 0.35
CA ASP A 52 3.80 -8.33 1.77
C ASP A 52 2.33 -8.25 2.19
N TRP A 53 1.68 -9.42 2.29
CA TRP A 53 0.27 -9.51 2.63
C TRP A 53 -0.04 -8.97 4.03
N ALA A 54 0.84 -9.20 5.00
CA ALA A 54 0.65 -8.73 6.36
C ALA A 54 0.70 -7.19 6.42
N ALA A 55 1.60 -6.57 5.64
CA ALA A 55 1.64 -5.13 5.50
C ALA A 55 0.40 -4.57 4.80
N LEU A 56 -0.09 -5.24 3.75
CA LEU A 56 -1.32 -4.84 3.05
C LEU A 56 -2.54 -4.86 4.00
N LEU A 57 -2.70 -5.92 4.81
CA LEU A 57 -3.78 -6.02 5.79
C LEU A 57 -3.72 -4.89 6.83
N LYS A 58 -2.53 -4.57 7.33
CA LYS A 58 -2.34 -3.45 8.27
C LYS A 58 -2.77 -2.12 7.66
N VAL A 59 -2.25 -1.81 6.47
CA VAL A 59 -2.58 -0.54 5.79
C VAL A 59 -4.06 -0.50 5.41
N ALA A 60 -4.65 -1.59 4.90
CA ALA A 60 -6.06 -1.61 4.58
C ALA A 60 -6.94 -1.32 5.82
N ALA A 61 -6.57 -1.86 6.99
CA ALA A 61 -7.25 -1.56 8.25
C ALA A 61 -7.10 -0.09 8.67
N ASP A 62 -5.91 0.50 8.52
CA ASP A 62 -5.68 1.94 8.74
C ASP A 62 -6.59 2.81 7.83
N LEU A 63 -6.86 2.34 6.61
CA LEU A 63 -7.75 2.99 5.65
C LEU A 63 -9.25 2.66 5.85
N GLY A 64 -9.60 1.87 6.88
CA GLY A 64 -10.97 1.49 7.22
C GLY A 64 -11.53 0.26 6.50
N ASN A 65 -10.69 -0.50 5.80
CA ASN A 65 -11.05 -1.75 5.14
C ASN A 65 -10.54 -2.97 5.90
N THR A 66 -11.45 -3.72 6.51
CA THR A 66 -11.16 -4.99 7.23
C THR A 66 -11.77 -6.21 6.53
N SER A 67 -12.20 -6.11 5.27
CA SER A 67 -12.86 -7.20 4.55
C SER A 67 -11.89 -8.12 3.81
N LEU A 68 -10.60 -7.82 3.83
CA LEU A 68 -9.57 -8.63 3.18
C LEU A 68 -9.39 -9.98 3.86
N PRO A 69 -9.12 -11.06 3.10
CA PRO A 69 -8.85 -12.37 3.66
C PRO A 69 -7.55 -12.35 4.47
N SER A 70 -7.54 -13.07 5.59
CA SER A 70 -6.38 -13.12 6.51
C SER A 70 -5.13 -13.73 5.88
N HIS A 71 -5.31 -14.60 4.89
CA HIS A 71 -4.23 -15.25 4.16
C HIS A 71 -4.16 -14.73 2.73
N LYS A 72 -2.93 -14.63 2.23
CA LYS A 72 -2.66 -14.30 0.83
C LYS A 72 -3.27 -15.40 -0.04
N PRO A 73 -4.00 -15.05 -1.11
CA PRO A 73 -4.41 -16.05 -2.10
C PRO A 73 -3.20 -16.73 -2.73
N ASP A 74 -3.22 -18.06 -2.80
CA ASP A 74 -2.19 -18.89 -3.45
C ASP A 74 -2.67 -19.34 -4.84
N ASP A 75 -1.73 -19.75 -5.70
CA ASP A 75 -1.97 -20.36 -7.03
C ASP A 75 -2.90 -19.54 -7.96
N VAL A 76 -2.78 -18.21 -7.94
CA VAL A 76 -3.57 -17.30 -8.78
C VAL A 76 -3.05 -17.26 -10.21
N ASP A 77 -3.65 -18.06 -11.09
CA ASP A 77 -3.42 -18.03 -12.54
C ASP A 77 -4.35 -17.01 -13.23
N PRO A 78 -3.83 -15.98 -13.92
CA PRO A 78 -4.62 -14.96 -14.60
C PRO A 78 -5.35 -15.45 -15.87
N THR A 79 -5.07 -16.67 -16.35
CA THR A 79 -5.74 -17.26 -17.52
C THR A 79 -7.02 -18.03 -17.16
N LEU A 80 -7.20 -18.34 -15.87
CA LEU A 80 -8.34 -19.09 -15.34
C LEU A 80 -9.50 -18.15 -15.00
N THR A 81 -10.69 -18.43 -15.55
CA THR A 81 -11.88 -17.56 -15.38
C THR A 81 -12.36 -17.50 -13.93
N GLU A 82 -12.15 -18.54 -13.15
CA GLU A 82 -12.47 -18.58 -11.72
C GLU A 82 -11.67 -17.57 -10.88
N ASN A 83 -10.49 -17.16 -11.34
CA ASN A 83 -9.64 -16.19 -10.65
C ASN A 83 -9.98 -14.73 -11.01
N GLU A 84 -10.76 -14.51 -12.06
CA GLU A 84 -11.10 -13.16 -12.54
C GLU A 84 -11.75 -12.27 -11.46
N PRO A 85 -12.74 -12.75 -10.66
CA PRO A 85 -13.33 -11.93 -9.60
C PRO A 85 -12.30 -11.46 -8.57
N LEU A 86 -11.43 -12.36 -8.11
CA LEU A 86 -10.36 -12.04 -7.16
C LEU A 86 -9.38 -11.02 -7.75
N LEU A 87 -8.97 -11.20 -9.01
CA LEU A 87 -8.05 -10.30 -9.69
C LEU A 87 -8.66 -8.91 -9.87
N ARG A 88 -9.97 -8.80 -10.12
CA ARG A 88 -10.69 -7.53 -10.20
C ARG A 88 -10.79 -6.83 -8.85
N ASP A 89 -11.07 -7.58 -7.78
CA ASP A 89 -11.08 -7.02 -6.42
C ASP A 89 -9.71 -6.49 -6.02
N LEU A 90 -8.64 -7.26 -6.31
CA LEU A 90 -7.26 -6.84 -6.10
C LEU A 90 -6.89 -5.63 -6.97
N HIS A 91 -7.34 -5.58 -8.22
CA HIS A 91 -7.14 -4.43 -9.10
C HIS A 91 -7.75 -3.16 -8.50
N SER A 92 -9.01 -3.22 -8.11
CA SER A 92 -9.73 -2.08 -7.57
C SER A 92 -9.08 -1.59 -6.27
N LEU A 93 -8.70 -2.52 -5.40
CA LEU A 93 -8.00 -2.18 -4.16
C LEU A 93 -6.61 -1.59 -4.42
N LEU A 94 -5.78 -2.21 -5.25
CA LEU A 94 -4.36 -1.86 -5.36
C LEU A 94 -4.11 -0.67 -6.29
N LEU A 95 -4.87 -0.58 -7.39
CA LEU A 95 -4.61 0.36 -8.49
C LEU A 95 -5.62 1.50 -8.57
N GLU A 96 -6.90 1.23 -8.34
CA GLU A 96 -7.95 2.24 -8.44
C GLU A 96 -8.11 3.04 -7.14
N THR A 97 -7.82 2.42 -5.99
CA THR A 97 -7.85 3.10 -4.70
C THR A 97 -6.62 3.98 -4.51
N GLN A 98 -6.83 5.27 -4.29
CA GLN A 98 -5.76 6.24 -4.09
C GLN A 98 -5.98 7.12 -2.85
N ILE A 99 -4.88 7.39 -2.13
CA ILE A 99 -4.82 8.39 -1.06
C ILE A 99 -4.53 9.75 -1.69
N THR A 100 -5.45 10.69 -1.53
CA THR A 100 -5.35 12.07 -2.06
C THR A 100 -4.71 13.01 -1.05
N GLU A 101 -5.15 12.95 0.20
CA GLU A 101 -4.63 13.69 1.34
C GLU A 101 -4.43 12.72 2.52
N GLY A 102 -3.47 12.99 3.39
CA GLY A 102 -3.29 12.22 4.63
C GLY A 102 -1.88 12.27 5.20
N LYS A 103 -1.63 11.44 6.21
CA LYS A 103 -0.33 11.32 6.88
C LYS A 103 0.15 9.88 6.91
N MET A 104 1.46 9.70 6.89
CA MET A 104 2.13 8.41 7.08
C MET A 104 3.13 8.52 8.23
N VAL A 105 3.02 7.69 9.24
CA VAL A 105 3.84 7.74 10.46
C VAL A 105 4.75 6.52 10.51
N CYS A 106 6.05 6.74 10.70
CA CYS A 106 7.01 5.65 10.89
C CYS A 106 6.79 4.97 12.25
N GLY A 107 6.62 3.65 12.26
CA GLY A 107 6.48 2.86 13.49
C GLY A 107 7.73 2.92 14.39
N ASN A 108 8.91 3.07 13.80
CA ASN A 108 10.19 3.13 14.53
C ASN A 108 10.49 4.54 15.10
N CYS A 109 10.66 5.54 14.23
CA CYS A 109 11.14 6.88 14.63
C CYS A 109 10.04 7.93 14.83
N GLN A 110 8.77 7.57 14.57
CA GLN A 110 7.61 8.47 14.68
C GLN A 110 7.66 9.71 13.77
N HIS A 111 8.55 9.73 12.76
CA HIS A 111 8.55 10.78 11.75
C HIS A 111 7.25 10.73 10.94
N VAL A 112 6.67 11.91 10.71
CA VAL A 112 5.39 12.08 10.01
C VAL A 112 5.62 12.62 8.62
N TYR A 113 5.31 11.80 7.62
CA TYR A 113 5.23 12.19 6.22
C TYR A 113 3.82 12.64 5.88
N HIS A 114 3.69 13.56 4.91
CA HIS A 114 2.41 14.09 4.48
C HIS A 114 2.16 13.73 3.02
N ILE A 115 0.92 13.37 2.70
CA ILE A 115 0.42 13.18 1.33
C ILE A 115 -0.46 14.37 1.02
N LYS A 116 -0.18 15.06 -0.08
CA LYS A 116 -1.01 16.17 -0.60
C LYS A 116 -1.20 16.02 -2.10
N ASN A 117 -2.41 16.21 -2.59
CA ASN A 117 -2.76 16.03 -4.01
C ASN A 117 -2.19 14.72 -4.58
N SER A 118 -2.36 13.63 -3.84
CA SER A 118 -1.86 12.30 -4.21
C SER A 118 -0.34 12.12 -4.21
N ILE A 119 0.45 13.11 -3.79
CA ILE A 119 1.92 13.10 -3.78
C ILE A 119 2.44 12.96 -2.34
N PRO A 120 3.13 11.87 -1.99
CA PRO A 120 3.80 11.75 -0.69
C PRO A 120 5.08 12.59 -0.65
N ASN A 121 5.28 13.34 0.44
CA ASN A 121 6.51 14.08 0.67
C ASN A 121 7.46 13.31 1.61
N PHE A 122 8.57 12.83 1.06
CA PHE A 122 9.65 12.15 1.78
C PHE A 122 10.90 13.01 2.00
N LEU A 123 10.82 14.33 1.78
CA LEU A 123 11.94 15.23 2.04
C LEU A 123 12.24 15.29 3.54
N LEU A 124 13.52 15.07 3.87
CA LEU A 124 14.01 15.09 5.23
C LEU A 124 14.85 16.35 5.51
N PRO A 125 14.82 16.86 6.75
CA PRO A 125 15.80 17.86 7.17
C PRO A 125 17.21 17.23 7.17
N PRO A 126 18.28 18.03 6.98
CA PRO A 126 19.64 17.51 6.79
C PRO A 126 20.17 16.59 7.91
N HIS A 127 19.67 16.75 9.13
CA HIS A 127 20.10 15.95 10.28
C HIS A 127 19.42 14.57 10.39
N LEU A 128 18.46 14.26 9.51
CA LEU A 128 17.77 12.95 9.45
C LEU A 128 18.11 12.14 8.18
N ALA A 129 18.83 12.74 7.23
CA ALA A 129 19.23 12.14 5.95
C ALA A 129 20.46 11.23 6.09
#